data_AF-A5HHR5-F1
#
_entry.id   AF-A5HHR5-F1
#
_cell.length_a   1.000
_cell.length_b   1.000
_cell.length_c   1.000
_cell.angle_alpha   90.00
_cell.angle_beta   90.00
_cell.angle_gamma   90.00
#
_symmetry.space_group_name_H-M   'P 1'
#
loop_
_entity.id
_entity.type
_entity.pdbx_description
1 polymer ?
#
loop_
_entity_poly.entity_id
_entity_poly.type
_entity_poly.pdbx_seq_one_letter_code
_entity_poly.pdbx_strand_id
1 'polypeptide(L)' 'PAGVFDSLTQLTLLSLSGNRLQALPEEVFDRLVNLQRLYLRQNQLTSVPKSVTG' A
#
# COMPACT_ATOMS: atom_id res chain seq x y z
N PRO A 1 -0.11 11.53 0.95
CA PRO A 1 1.29 12.01 1.12
C PRO A 1 2.25 10.82 1.12
N ALA A 2 3.48 10.99 0.65
CA ALA A 2 4.53 10.00 0.89
C ALA A 2 4.71 9.82 2.41
N GLY A 3 4.99 8.60 2.85
CA GLY A 3 5.22 8.27 4.25
C GLY A 3 3.98 8.25 5.17
N VAL A 4 2.76 8.31 4.61
CA VAL A 4 1.51 8.31 5.41
C VAL A 4 1.34 7.04 6.28
N PHE A 5 2.03 5.96 5.93
CA PHE A 5 1.99 4.70 6.67
C PHE A 5 3.27 4.39 7.44
N ASP A 6 4.25 5.32 7.48
CA ASP A 6 5.59 5.03 7.99
C ASP A 6 5.64 4.64 9.47
N SER A 7 4.69 5.17 10.26
CA SER A 7 4.58 4.87 11.68
C SER A 7 3.83 3.56 11.97
N LEU A 8 3.19 2.94 10.98
CA LEU A 8 2.37 1.74 11.13
C LEU A 8 3.21 0.46 11.04
N THR A 9 4.39 0.44 11.65
CA THR A 9 5.37 -0.65 11.54
C THR A 9 4.85 -1.99 12.05
N GLN A 10 3.85 -1.99 12.94
CA GLN A 10 3.21 -3.19 13.49
C GLN A 10 1.97 -3.65 12.71
N LEU A 11 1.60 -2.97 11.61
CA LEU A 11 0.39 -3.27 10.87
C LEU A 11 0.54 -4.60 10.09
N THR A 12 -0.39 -5.52 10.30
CA THR A 12 -0.40 -6.82 9.62
C THR A 12 -1.40 -6.89 8.46
N LEU A 13 -2.40 -5.99 8.44
CA LEU A 13 -3.40 -5.89 7.39
C LEU A 13 -3.68 -4.43 7.04
N LEU A 14 -3.62 -4.12 5.73
CA LEU A 14 -4.02 -2.85 5.17
C LEU A 14 -5.02 -3.09 4.03
N SER A 15 -6.21 -2.50 4.15
CA SER A 15 -7.20 -2.49 3.06
C SER A 15 -7.39 -1.08 2.55
N LEU A 16 -7.10 -0.88 1.26
CA LEU A 16 -7.43 0.33 0.50
C LEU A 16 -8.46 0.01 -0.59
N SER A 17 -9.17 -1.10 -0.47
CA SER A 17 -10.10 -1.56 -1.50
C SER A 17 -11.32 -0.65 -1.63
N GLY A 18 -11.86 -0.54 -2.84
CA GLY A 18 -13.06 0.27 -3.11
C GLY A 18 -12.81 1.78 -3.15
N ASN A 19 -11.57 2.21 -3.37
CA ASN A 19 -11.20 3.61 -3.51
C ASN A 19 -11.05 4.01 -4.99
N ARG A 20 -10.65 5.26 -5.24
CA ARG A 20 -10.40 5.80 -6.59
C ARG A 20 -8.91 6.11 -6.80
N LEU A 21 -8.04 5.31 -6.18
CA LEU A 21 -6.59 5.52 -6.29
C LEU A 21 -6.16 5.20 -7.73
N GLN A 22 -5.54 6.18 -8.39
CA GLN A 22 -5.00 6.04 -9.76
C GLN A 22 -3.52 5.67 -9.75
N ALA A 23 -2.80 6.10 -8.71
CA ALA A 23 -1.40 5.79 -8.48
C ALA A 23 -1.12 5.69 -6.98
N LEU A 24 0.00 5.03 -6.66
CA LEU A 24 0.58 4.95 -5.33
C LEU A 24 2.06 5.36 -5.43
N PRO A 25 2.61 6.12 -4.46
CA PRO A 25 4.04 6.38 -4.40
C PRO A 25 4.84 5.06 -4.32
N GLU A 26 6.03 5.03 -4.92
CA GLU A 26 6.83 3.79 -5.04
C GLU A 26 7.25 3.22 -3.68
N GLU A 27 7.52 4.06 -2.68
CA GLU A 27 7.97 3.63 -1.35
C GLU A 27 6.83 3.63 -0.29
N VAL A 28 5.57 3.76 -0.71
CA VAL A 28 4.45 4.02 0.24
C VAL A 28 4.23 2.92 1.29
N PHE A 29 4.73 1.70 1.05
CA PHE A 29 4.57 0.55 1.94
C PHE A 29 5.89 0.06 2.56
N ASP A 30 7.02 0.71 2.29
CA ASP A 30 8.35 0.18 2.62
C ASP A 30 8.60 0.04 4.14
N ARG A 31 7.89 0.83 4.95
CA ARG A 31 7.96 0.77 6.42
C ARG A 31 6.97 -0.22 7.05
N LEU A 32 6.09 -0.82 6.26
CA LEU A 32 5.11 -1.81 6.72
C LEU A 32 5.74 -3.20 6.82
N VAL A 33 6.83 -3.31 7.59
CA VAL A 33 7.69 -4.49 7.69
C VAL A 33 6.97 -5.75 8.21
N ASN A 34 5.84 -5.58 8.89
CA ASN A 34 5.01 -6.67 9.42
C ASN A 34 3.75 -6.95 8.58
N LEU A 35 3.58 -6.31 7.42
CA LEU A 35 2.37 -6.42 6.61
C LEU A 35 2.27 -7.80 5.96
N GLN A 36 1.16 -8.48 6.20
CA GLN A 36 0.88 -9.80 5.66
C GLN A 36 -0.21 -9.78 4.60
N ARG A 37 -1.13 -8.81 4.70
CA ARG A 37 -2.29 -8.70 3.80
C ARG A 37 -2.47 -7.26 3.33
N LEU A 38 -2.38 -7.07 2.02
CA LEU A 38 -2.65 -5.80 1.36
C LEU A 38 -3.78 -5.97 0.34
N TYR A 39 -4.86 -5.22 0.51
CA TYR A 39 -6.01 -5.28 -0.40
C TYR A 39 -6.17 -3.96 -1.17
N LEU A 40 -5.87 -4.00 -2.47
CA LEU A 40 -5.96 -2.85 -3.39
C LEU A 40 -7.09 -2.97 -4.43
N ARG A 41 -7.95 -3.98 -4.32
CA ARG A 41 -8.98 -4.27 -5.33
C ARG A 41 -9.97 -3.10 -5.46
N GLN A 42 -10.63 -3.02 -6.63
CA GLN A 42 -11.62 -1.96 -6.90
C GLN A 42 -11.03 -0.55 -6.73
N ASN A 43 -9.81 -0.36 -7.25
CA ASN A 43 -9.19 0.95 -7.47
C ASN A 43 -8.99 1.16 -8.99
N GLN A 44 -8.34 2.27 -9.37
CA GLN A 44 -8.03 2.63 -10.76
C GLN A 44 -6.51 2.57 -11.02
N LEU A 45 -5.81 1.72 -10.27
CA LEU A 45 -4.36 1.57 -10.36
C LEU A 45 -3.98 0.90 -11.68
N THR A 46 -3.09 1.54 -12.44
CA THR A 46 -2.49 0.98 -13.66
C THR A 46 -1.21 0.19 -13.38
N SER A 47 -0.59 0.45 -12.23
CA SER A 47 0.57 -0.26 -11.70
C SER A 47 0.50 -0.29 -10.17
N VAL A 48 1.32 -1.14 -9.57
CA VAL A 48 1.51 -1.20 -8.12
C VAL A 48 2.98 -0.92 -7.77
N PRO A 49 3.27 -0.40 -6.56
CA PRO A 49 4.64 -0.16 -6.11
C PRO A 49 5.48 -1.44 -6.07
N LYS A 50 6.81 -1.31 -6.24
CA LYS A 50 7.73 -2.47 -6.23
C LYS A 50 7.66 -3.29 -4.95
N SER A 51 7.41 -2.65 -3.81
CA SER A 51 7.24 -3.31 -2.51
C SER A 51 6.03 -4.26 -2.44
N VAL A 52 5.13 -4.24 -3.44
CA VAL A 52 3.99 -5.16 -3.58
C VAL A 52 4.30 -6.32 -4.53
N THR A 53 5.17 -6.12 -5.50
CA THR A 53 5.49 -7.11 -6.56
C THR A 53 6.79 -7.90 -6.31
N GLY A 54 7.54 -7.53 -5.28
CA GLY A 54 8.76 -8.21 -4.84
C GLY A 54 8.46 -9.37 -3.89
#